data_AF-A0A538CEC1-F1
#
_entry.id   AF-A0A538CEC1-F1
#
_cell.length_a   1.000
_cell.length_b   1.000
_cell.length_c   1.000
_cell.angle_alpha   90.00
_cell.angle_beta   90.00
_cell.angle_gamma   90.00
#
_symmetry.space_group_name_H-M   'P 1'
#
loop_
_entity.id
_entity.type
_entity.pdbx_description
1 polymer ?
#
loop_
_entity_poly.entity_id
_entity_poly.type
_entity_poly.pdbx_seq_one_letter_code
_entity_poly.pdbx_strand_id
1 'polypeptide(L)' 'MAVLYSVPLLCEAIASALDNIAEVRTFPARRGDMVGLLASLRPDAVVVDHPTEALELQSWAETHDLPLVEIC' A
#
# COMPACT_ATOMS: atom_id res chain seq x y z
N MET A 1 -3.49 -7.54 1.82
CA MET A 1 -3.31 -6.20 1.22
C MET A 1 -2.39 -5.34 2.09
N ALA A 2 -1.58 -4.48 1.47
CA ALA A 2 -0.79 -3.47 2.16
C ALA A 2 -1.33 -2.05 1.89
N VAL A 3 -1.26 -1.16 2.89
CA VAL A 3 -1.63 0.25 2.76
C VAL A 3 -0.45 1.11 3.19
N LEU A 4 0.04 1.95 2.29
CA LEU A 4 1.03 2.97 2.59
C LEU A 4 0.32 4.31 2.77
N TYR A 5 0.49 4.92 3.93
CA TYR A 5 -0.31 6.07 4.34
C TYR A 5 0.52 7.26 4.83
N SER A 6 0.14 8.44 4.38
CA SER A 6 0.54 9.76 4.88
C SER A 6 -0.53 10.29 5.83
N VAL A 7 -1.80 9.91 5.63
CA VAL A 7 -2.95 10.31 6.44
C VAL A 7 -3.48 9.09 7.22
N PRO A 8 -3.27 9.03 8.55
CA PRO A 8 -3.71 7.88 9.36
C PRO A 8 -5.21 7.59 9.30
N LEU A 9 -6.05 8.62 9.14
CA LEU A 9 -7.50 8.44 9.10
C LEU A 9 -7.95 7.60 7.88
N LEU A 10 -7.24 7.70 6.76
CA LEU A 10 -7.54 6.91 5.58
C LEU A 10 -7.22 5.43 5.81
N CYS A 11 -6.10 5.12 6.48
CA CYS A 11 -5.76 3.73 6.75
C CYS A 11 -6.75 3.07 7.73
N GLU A 12 -7.27 3.83 8.71
CA GLU A 12 -8.33 3.35 9.60
C GLU A 12 -9.63 3.07 8.84
N ALA A 13 -10.01 3.98 7.94
CA ALA A 13 -11.21 3.81 7.11
C ALA A 13 -11.12 2.57 6.22
N ILE A 14 -9.97 2.35 5.55
CA ILE A 14 -9.73 1.18 4.70
C ILE A 14 -9.72 -0.11 5.52
N ALA A 15 -9.02 -0.13 6.66
CA ALA A 15 -8.98 -1.29 7.54
C ALA A 15 -10.37 -1.64 8.06
N SER A 16 -11.16 -0.64 8.45
CA SER A 16 -12.53 -0.83 8.91
C SER A 16 -13.46 -1.32 7.79
N ALA A 17 -13.31 -0.81 6.57
CA ALA A 17 -14.17 -1.18 5.44
C ALA A 17 -13.92 -2.62 4.95
N LEU A 18 -12.71 -3.13 5.16
CA LEU A 18 -12.30 -4.48 4.76
C LEU A 18 -12.26 -5.47 5.92
N ASP A 19 -12.78 -5.08 7.08
CA ASP A 19 -12.84 -5.95 8.24
C ASP A 19 -13.61 -7.23 7.90
N ASN A 20 -13.04 -8.38 8.26
CA ASN A 20 -13.51 -9.73 7.90
C ASN A 20 -13.54 -10.06 6.38
N ILE A 21 -13.03 -9.19 5.50
CA ILE A 21 -12.92 -9.42 4.05
C ILE A 21 -11.46 -9.72 3.66
N ALA A 22 -10.52 -8.94 4.17
CA ALA A 22 -9.11 -9.07 3.83
C ALA A 22 -8.19 -8.70 5.00
N GLU A 23 -7.01 -9.33 5.06
CA GLU A 23 -5.95 -8.88 5.96
C GLU A 23 -5.34 -7.58 5.43
N VAL A 24 -5.37 -6.53 6.25
CA VAL A 24 -4.83 -5.20 5.93
C VAL A 24 -3.62 -4.93 6.82
N ARG A 25 -2.45 -4.72 6.20
CA ARG A 25 -1.23 -4.28 6.88
C ARG A 25 -0.90 -2.86 6.50
N THR A 26 -0.74 -1.99 7.49
CA THR A 26 -0.54 -0.55 7.27
C THR A 26 0.88 -0.13 7.59
N PHE A 27 1.44 0.75 6.77
CA PHE A 27 2.77 1.31 6.95
C PHE A 27 2.76 2.80 6.64
N PRO A 28 3.42 3.64 7.45
CA PRO A 28 3.53 5.05 7.13
C PRO A 28 4.40 5.26 5.89
N ALA A 29 3.94 6.13 5.00
CA ALA A 29 4.60 6.53 3.76
C ALA A 29 5.98 7.13 4.01
N ARG A 30 6.82 7.12 2.96
CA ARG A 30 8.18 7.68 2.93
C ARG A 30 9.14 7.07 3.96
N ARG A 31 8.94 5.80 4.35
CA ARG A 31 9.85 5.10 5.26
C ARG A 31 10.82 4.20 4.52
N GLY A 32 11.91 4.77 4.00
CA GLY A 32 13.04 3.99 3.49
C GLY A 32 12.65 3.08 2.31
N ASP A 33 13.14 1.84 2.30
CA ASP A 33 12.95 0.89 1.20
C ASP A 33 11.57 0.21 1.24
N MET A 34 10.58 0.83 0.60
CA MET A 34 9.23 0.28 0.48
C MET A 34 9.14 -0.91 -0.45
N VAL A 35 9.95 -0.95 -1.50
CA VAL A 35 9.99 -2.10 -2.41
C VAL A 35 10.47 -3.34 -1.66
N GLY A 36 11.56 -3.23 -0.90
CA GLY A 36 12.08 -4.33 -0.07
C GLY A 36 11.08 -4.80 0.98
N LEU A 37 10.39 -3.86 1.65
CA LEU A 37 9.32 -4.18 2.58
C LEU A 37 8.20 -4.97 1.89
N LEU A 38 7.64 -4.44 0.80
CA LEU A 38 6.53 -5.06 0.09
C LEU A 38 6.92 -6.41 -0.51
N ALA A 39 8.14 -6.55 -1.03
CA ALA A 39 8.67 -7.82 -1.51
C ALA A 39 8.77 -8.88 -0.40
N SER A 40 9.15 -8.47 0.82
CA SER A 40 9.18 -9.37 1.98
C SER A 40 7.78 -9.78 2.44
N LEU A 41 6.82 -8.86 2.31
CA LEU A 41 5.45 -9.04 2.77
C LEU A 41 4.60 -9.87 1.80
N ARG A 42 4.90 -9.76 0.50
CA ARG A 42 4.13 -10.32 -0.61
C ARG A 42 2.63 -10.05 -0.48
N PRO A 43 2.20 -8.77 -0.44
CA PRO A 43 0.79 -8.46 -0.47
C PRO A 43 0.19 -8.88 -1.82
N ASP A 44 -1.11 -9.10 -1.81
CA ASP A 44 -1.97 -9.36 -2.97
C ASP A 44 -2.47 -8.07 -3.65
N ALA A 45 -2.39 -6.93 -2.96
CA ALA A 45 -2.65 -5.59 -3.48
C ALA A 45 -1.99 -4.53 -2.59
N VAL A 46 -1.70 -3.35 -3.17
CA VAL A 46 -1.14 -2.19 -2.47
C VAL A 46 -2.04 -0.97 -2.69
N VAL A 47 -2.36 -0.28 -1.59
CA VAL A 47 -2.99 1.03 -1.61
C VAL A 47 -1.99 2.07 -1.14
N VAL A 48 -1.91 3.22 -1.81
CA VAL A 48 -1.03 4.33 -1.49
C VAL A 48 -1.84 5.62 -1.50
N ASP A 49 -1.62 6.49 -0.52
CA ASP A 49 -2.25 7.83 -0.46
C ASP A 49 -1.27 8.98 -0.80
N HIS A 50 -0.07 8.62 -1.25
CA HIS A 50 1.02 9.55 -1.48
C HIS A 50 1.51 9.46 -2.93
N PRO A 51 1.33 10.52 -3.75
CA PRO A 51 1.53 10.44 -5.21
C PRO A 51 2.98 10.12 -5.59
N THR A 52 3.97 10.65 -4.87
CA THR A 52 5.38 10.34 -5.15
C THR A 52 5.71 8.88 -4.85
N GLU A 53 5.08 8.29 -3.83
CA GLU A 53 5.37 6.91 -3.44
C GLU A 53 4.64 5.94 -4.37
N ALA A 54 3.45 6.32 -4.86
CA ALA A 54 2.73 5.57 -5.90
C ALA A 54 3.59 5.47 -7.16
N LEU A 55 4.16 6.60 -7.59
CA LEU A 55 5.03 6.65 -8.76
C LEU A 55 6.29 5.79 -8.60
N GLU A 56 6.92 5.81 -7.42
CA GLU A 56 8.10 4.98 -7.11
C GLU A 56 7.78 3.48 -7.15
N LEU A 57 6.58 3.08 -6.72
CA LEU A 57 6.16 1.68 -6.65
C LEU A 57 5.58 1.14 -7.96
N GLN A 58 5.22 2.01 -8.89
CA GLN A 58 4.50 1.64 -10.11
C GLN A 58 5.24 0.59 -10.93
N SER A 59 6.53 0.82 -11.23
CA SER A 59 7.32 -0.16 -12.00
C SER A 59 7.49 -1.49 -11.28
N TRP A 60 7.59 -1.48 -9.94
CA TRP A 60 7.67 -2.71 -9.16
C TRP A 60 6.35 -3.48 -9.19
N ALA A 61 5.22 -2.80 -9.02
CA ALA A 61 3.89 -3.39 -9.06
C ALA A 61 3.59 -4.01 -10.44
N GLU A 62 3.87 -3.29 -11.52
CA GLU A 62 3.74 -3.79 -12.90
C GLU A 62 4.58 -5.04 -13.15
N THR A 63 5.83 -5.05 -12.68
CA THR A 63 6.74 -6.21 -12.84
C THR A 63 6.20 -7.47 -12.13
N HIS A 64 5.42 -7.29 -11.06
CA HIS A 64 4.90 -8.40 -10.24
C HIS A 64 3.42 -8.67 -10.48
N ASP A 65 2.80 -8.04 -11.48
CA ASP A 65 1.35 -8.11 -11.76
C ASP A 65 0.50 -7.82 -10.51
N LEU A 66 0.96 -6.84 -9.71
CA LEU A 66 0.36 -6.50 -8.43
C LEU A 66 -0.58 -5.29 -8.58
N PRO A 67 -1.84 -5.37 -8.14
CA PRO A 67 -2.72 -4.20 -8.10
C PRO A 67 -2.15 -3.10 -7.20
N LEU A 68 -1.93 -1.92 -7.80
CA LEU A 68 -1.54 -0.70 -7.10
C LEU A 68 -2.66 0.34 -7.25
N VAL A 69 -3.21 0.80 -6.13
CA VAL A 69 -4.29 1.79 -6.08
C VAL A 69 -3.77 3.06 -5.41
N GLU A 70 -3.76 4.16 -6.15
CA GLU A 70 -3.50 5.50 -5.62
C GLU A 70 -4.82 6.15 -5.19
N ILE A 71 -4.86 6.72 -3.98
CA ILE A 71 -6.01 7.46 -3.45
C ILE A 71 -5.56 8.91 -3.18
N CYS A 72 -6.14 9.86 -3.91
CA CYS A 72 -5.86 11.30 -3.83
C CYS A 72 -6.99 12.09 -3.18
#